data_AF-A0A9D9S480-F1
#
_entry.id   AF-A0A9D9S480-F1
#
_cell.length_a   1.000
_cell.length_b   1.000
_cell.length_c   1.000
_cell.angle_alpha   90.00
_cell.angle_beta   90.00
_cell.angle_gamma   90.00
#
_symmetry.space_group_name_H-M   'P 1'
#
loop_
_entity.id
_entity.type
_entity.pdbx_description
1 polymer ?
#
loop_
_entity_poly.entity_id
_entity_poly.type
_entity_poly.pdbx_seq_one_letter_code
_entity_poly.pdbx_strand_id
1 'polypeptide(L)'
;MPRKPAAIKKPAVTKLFVLDTNVLMHDPSSLFRFEEHDVFLPIMTLEELDNHKKGMSEIARNARQTSRMLDELLAANGEDDIDEGIDLFTP
;
A
#
# COMPACT_ATOMS: atom_id res chain seq x y z
N MET A 1 18.15 -21.74 19.67
CA MET A 1 17.57 -20.45 20.11
C MET A 1 17.10 -19.71 18.87
N PRO A 2 15.81 -19.35 18.73
CA PRO A 2 15.36 -18.52 17.62
C PRO A 2 15.88 -17.09 17.84
N ARG A 3 16.46 -16.49 16.78
CA ARG A 3 16.93 -15.10 16.83
C ARG A 3 15.71 -14.18 16.90
N LYS A 4 15.68 -13.32 17.92
CA LYS A 4 14.72 -12.21 18.04
C LYS A 4 14.84 -11.37 16.75
N PRO A 5 13.73 -11.07 16.03
CA PRO A 5 13.81 -10.20 14.86
C PRO A 5 14.35 -8.84 15.29
N ALA A 6 15.34 -8.34 14.56
CA ALA A 6 15.94 -7.04 14.84
C ALA A 6 14.88 -5.97 14.62
N ALA A 7 14.69 -5.09 15.60
CA ALA A 7 13.76 -3.96 15.48
C ALA A 7 14.22 -3.06 14.32
N ILE A 8 13.30 -2.79 13.39
CA ILE A 8 13.53 -1.88 12.26
C ILE A 8 13.85 -0.50 12.84
N LYS A 9 15.04 0.02 12.56
CA LYS A 9 15.53 1.27 13.12
C LYS A 9 14.94 2.41 12.30
N LYS A 10 13.84 3.02 12.77
CA LYS A 10 13.21 4.17 12.06
C LYS A 10 14.26 5.28 11.82
N PRO A 11 14.39 5.82 10.60
CA PRO A 11 15.34 6.88 10.27
C PRO A 11 14.99 8.17 11.01
N ALA A 12 15.96 9.07 11.13
CA ALA A 12 15.76 10.37 11.78
C ALA A 12 14.76 11.28 11.04
N VAL A 13 14.44 10.98 9.78
CA VAL A 13 13.45 11.69 8.97
C VAL A 13 12.61 10.67 8.19
N THR A 14 11.37 10.48 8.61
CA THR A 14 10.35 9.78 7.81
C THR A 14 9.79 10.75 6.78
N LYS A 15 9.86 10.40 5.49
CA LYS A 15 9.24 11.17 4.41
C LYS A 15 7.85 10.61 4.14
N LEU A 16 6.92 11.50 3.79
CA LEU A 16 5.59 11.14 3.32
C LEU A 16 5.58 11.17 1.78
N PHE A 17 5.30 10.03 1.15
CA PHE A 17 5.13 9.92 -0.30
C PHE A 17 3.65 9.90 -0.66
N VAL A 18 3.25 10.73 -1.60
CA VAL A 18 1.91 10.67 -2.18
C VAL A 18 1.96 9.78 -3.41
N LEU A 19 1.25 8.66 -3.36
CA LEU A 19 1.17 7.70 -4.45
C LEU A 19 -0.04 8.00 -5.33
N ASP A 20 0.18 7.93 -6.65
CA ASP A 20 -0.84 8.16 -7.68
C ASP A 20 -1.25 6.83 -8.33
N THR A 21 -2.45 6.80 -8.92
CA THR A 21 -3.05 5.61 -9.56
C THR A 21 -2.15 5.05 -10.65
N ASN A 22 -1.49 5.91 -11.43
CA ASN A 22 -0.59 5.49 -12.49
C ASN A 22 0.55 4.62 -11.98
N VAL A 23 1.13 4.96 -10.82
CA VAL A 23 2.20 4.17 -10.21
C VAL A 23 1.67 2.79 -9.84
N LEU A 24 0.50 2.73 -9.22
CA LEU A 24 -0.14 1.48 -8.79
C LEU A 24 -0.62 0.61 -9.97
N MET A 25 -1.03 1.22 -11.08
CA MET A 25 -1.47 0.54 -12.30
C MET A 25 -0.31 -0.05 -13.09
N HIS A 26 0.85 0.59 -13.06
CA HIS A 26 2.06 0.07 -13.68
C HIS A 26 2.82 -0.89 -12.78
N ASP A 27 2.73 -0.72 -11.47
CA ASP A 27 3.43 -1.55 -10.49
C ASP A 27 2.68 -1.64 -9.15
N PRO A 28 1.87 -2.70 -8.95
CA PRO A 28 1.17 -2.95 -7.69
C PRO A 28 2.08 -3.10 -6.47
N SER A 29 3.31 -3.61 -6.68
CA SER A 29 4.26 -3.82 -5.59
C SER A 29 4.91 -2.53 -5.09
N SER A 30 4.65 -1.39 -5.74
CA SER A 30 5.15 -0.08 -5.30
C SER A 30 4.71 0.27 -3.87
N LEU A 31 3.53 -0.18 -3.42
CA LEU A 31 3.05 0.01 -2.03
C LEU A 31 4.08 -0.40 -0.97
N PHE A 32 4.89 -1.42 -1.25
CA PHE A 32 5.84 -2.01 -0.30
C PHE A 32 7.30 -1.58 -0.53
N ARG A 33 7.56 -0.68 -1.48
CA ARG A 33 8.93 -0.26 -1.85
C ARG A 33 9.43 1.00 -1.15
N PHE A 34 8.60 1.60 -0.30
CA PHE A 34 8.94 2.83 0.41
C PHE A 34 9.62 2.57 1.76
N GLU A 35 9.83 1.30 2.13
CA GLU A 35 10.59 0.85 3.30
C GLU A 35 10.19 1.59 4.59
N GLU A 36 11.01 2.52 5.04
CA GLU A 36 10.88 3.27 6.28
C GLU A 36 10.06 4.56 6.14
N HIS A 37 9.35 4.73 5.02
CA HIS A 37 8.60 5.94 4.67
C HIS A 37 7.10 5.71 4.63
N ASP A 38 6.37 6.75 5.00
CA ASP A 38 4.91 6.72 5.02
C ASP A 38 4.37 6.96 3.60
N VAL A 39 3.29 6.26 3.27
CA VAL A 39 2.59 6.40 2.00
C VAL A 39 1.22 6.99 2.26
N PHE A 40 0.91 8.08 1.56
CA PHE A 40 -0.41 8.65 1.50
C PHE A 40 -1.07 8.29 0.16
N LEU A 41 -2.24 7.67 0.23
CA LEU A 41 -3.11 7.39 -0.91
C LEU A 41 -4.31 8.33 -0.86
N PRO A 42 -4.41 9.32 -1.77
CA PRO A 42 -5.63 10.11 -1.91
C PRO A 42 -6.84 9.23 -2.23
N ILE A 43 -8.01 9.56 -1.70
CA ILE A 43 -9.25 8.82 -2.01
C ILE A 43 -9.53 8.75 -3.53
N MET A 44 -9.19 9.81 -4.26
CA MET A 44 -9.31 9.87 -5.72
C MET A 44 -8.49 8.77 -6.41
N THR A 45 -7.34 8.42 -5.86
CA THR A 45 -6.51 7.32 -6.37
C THR A 45 -7.22 5.97 -6.25
N LEU A 46 -8.00 5.75 -5.19
CA LEU A 46 -8.79 4.54 -5.03
C LEU A 46 -9.97 4.49 -6.00
N GLU A 47 -10.66 5.61 -6.21
CA GLU A 47 -11.75 5.73 -7.17
C GLU A 47 -11.29 5.47 -8.61
N GLU A 48 -10.15 6.04 -9.00
CA GLU A 48 -9.55 5.80 -10.30
C GLU A 48 -9.09 4.35 -10.46
N LEU A 49 -8.50 3.76 -9.42
CA LEU A 49 -8.09 2.35 -9.44
C LEU A 49 -9.30 1.44 -9.68
N ASP A 50 -10.44 1.72 -9.05
CA ASP A 50 -11.67 0.95 -9.22
C ASP A 50 -12.20 1.00 -10.66
N ASN A 51 -12.19 2.20 -11.26
CA ASN A 51 -12.57 2.39 -12.66
C ASN A 51 -11.68 1.58 -13.63
N HIS A 52 -10.39 1.43 -13.32
CA HIS A 52 -9.44 0.71 -14.16
C HIS A 52 -9.48 -0.82 -14.01
N LYS A 53 -10.29 -1.39 -13.10
CA LYS A 53 -10.40 -2.85 -12.93
C LYS A 53 -11.07 -3.58 -14.10
N LYS A 54 -11.65 -2.87 -15.06
CA LYS A 54 -12.46 -3.44 -16.16
C LYS A 54 -11.60 -3.91 -17.34
N GLY A 55 -11.95 -5.06 -17.90
CA GLY A 55 -11.29 -5.63 -19.08
C GLY A 55 -10.11 -6.55 -18.75
N MET A 56 -9.40 -6.97 -19.81
CA MET A 56 -8.35 -7.99 -19.77
C MET A 56 -6.94 -7.43 -19.95
N SER A 57 -6.77 -6.10 -19.93
CA SER A 57 -5.45 -5.47 -20.05
C SER A 57 -4.58 -5.75 -18.83
N GLU A 58 -3.27 -5.62 -19.01
CA GLU A 58 -2.31 -5.70 -17.91
C GLU A 58 -2.57 -4.63 -16.85
N ILE A 59 -2.90 -3.40 -17.29
CA ILE A 59 -3.32 -2.31 -16.40
C ILE A 59 -4.53 -2.72 -15.55
N ALA A 60 -5.55 -3.35 -16.14
CA ALA A 60 -6.71 -3.81 -15.40
C ALA A 60 -6.38 -4.96 -14.44
N ARG A 61 -5.46 -5.85 -14.82
CA ARG A 61 -4.93 -6.90 -13.95
C ARG A 61 -4.20 -6.31 -12.74
N ASN A 62 -3.36 -5.32 -12.97
CA ASN A 62 -2.58 -4.64 -11.95
C ASN A 62 -3.48 -3.83 -11.00
N ALA A 63 -4.46 -3.08 -11.54
CA ALA A 63 -5.46 -2.38 -10.73
C ALA A 63 -6.22 -3.33 -9.79
N ARG A 64 -6.62 -4.51 -10.29
CA ARG A 64 -7.23 -5.56 -9.46
C ARG A 64 -6.28 -6.13 -8.41
N GLN A 65 -4.99 -6.26 -8.73
CA GLN A 65 -3.98 -6.75 -7.79
C GLN A 65 -3.74 -5.74 -6.66
N THR A 66 -3.54 -4.46 -7.00
CA THR A 66 -3.39 -3.39 -6.02
C THR A 66 -4.59 -3.32 -5.08
N SER A 67 -5.81 -3.38 -5.61
CA SER A 67 -7.02 -3.37 -4.77
C SER A 67 -7.02 -4.52 -3.77
N ARG A 68 -6.68 -5.74 -4.20
CA ARG A 68 -6.59 -6.88 -3.28
C ARG A 68 -5.53 -6.68 -2.20
N MET A 69 -4.37 -6.12 -2.54
CA MET A 69 -3.32 -5.81 -1.57
C MET A 69 -3.78 -4.78 -0.54
N LEU A 70 -4.52 -3.76 -0.97
CA LEU A 70 -5.10 -2.77 -0.06
C LEU A 70 -6.17 -3.38 0.84
N ASP A 71 -7.04 -4.23 0.29
CA ASP A 71 -8.07 -4.95 1.05
C ASP A 71 -7.42 -5.88 2.10
N GLU A 72 -6.34 -6.57 1.75
CA GLU A 72 -5.56 -7.43 2.66
C GLU A 72 -4.90 -6.62 3.79
N LEU A 73 -4.34 -5.45 3.48
CA LEU A 73 -3.74 -4.55 4.49
C LEU A 73 -4.78 -4.01 5.48
N LEU A 74 -5.97 -3.64 4.98
CA LEU A 74 -7.10 -3.20 5.81
C LEU A 74 -7.59 -4.34 6.72
N ALA A 75 -7.75 -5.54 6.15
CA ALA A 75 -8.22 -6.71 6.91
C ALA A 75 -7.23 -7.16 8.00
N ALA A 76 -5.92 -6.97 7.78
CA ALA A 76 -4.89 -7.35 8.75
C ALA A 76 -4.80 -6.39 9.96
N ASN A 77 -5.14 -5.11 9.78
CA ASN A 77 -4.97 -4.08 10.80
C ASN A 77 -6.29 -3.64 11.50
N GLY A 78 -7.46 -4.07 11.00
CA GLY A 78 -8.76 -3.75 11.58
C GLY A 78 -9.30 -2.39 11.12
N GLU A 79 -10.64 -2.25 11.06
CA GLU A 79 -11.32 -1.04 10.56
C GLU A 79 -11.15 0.19 11.49
N ASP A 80 -10.83 -0.03 12.77
CA ASP A 80 -10.80 1.02 13.79
C ASP A 80 -9.53 1.90 13.73
N ASP A 81 -8.48 1.49 13.00
CA ASP A 81 -7.16 2.17 12.97
C ASP A 81 -6.91 3.03 11.71
N ILE A 82 -7.87 3.13 10.79
CA ILE A 82 -7.67 3.87 9.51
C ILE A 82 -7.36 5.36 9.76
N ASP A 83 -7.95 5.95 10.80
CA ASP A 83 -7.76 7.37 11.15
C ASP A 83 -6.33 7.67 11.64
N GLU A 84 -5.64 6.68 12.21
CA GLU A 84 -4.24 6.80 12.65
C GLU A 84 -3.22 6.41 11.56
N GLY A 85 -3.70 5.81 10.47
CA GLY A 85 -2.89 5.27 9.39
C GLY A 85 -2.56 3.79 9.60
N ILE A 86 -2.26 3.10 8.51
CA ILE A 86 -2.05 1.64 8.50
C ILE A 86 -0.57 1.34 8.31
N ASP A 87 -0.02 0.47 9.16
CA ASP A 87 1.34 -0.02 9.00
C ASP A 87 1.46 -0.84 7.70
N LEU A 88 2.34 -0.40 6.80
CA LEU A 88 2.64 -1.07 5.53
C LEU A 88 3.39 -2.40 5.70
N PHE A 89 3.94 -2.64 6.90
CA PHE A 89 4.71 -3.84 7.23
C PHE A 89 4.09 -4.52 8.45
N THR A 90 3.05 -5.31 8.23
CA THR A 90 2.63 -6.31 9.21
C THR A 90 3.63 -7.48 9.23
N PRO A 91 4.08 -7.96 10.41
CA PRO A 91 4.99 -9.10 10.53
C PRO A 91 4.45 -10.43 9.98
#